data_AF-A0A1V1P980-F1
#
_entry.id   AF-A0A1V1P980-F1
#
_cell.length_a   1.000
_cell.length_b   1.000
_cell.length_c   1.000
_cell.angle_alpha   90.00
_cell.angle_beta   90.00
_cell.angle_gamma   90.00
#
_symmetry.space_group_name_H-M   'P 1'
#
loop_
_entity.id
_entity.type
_entity.pdbx_description
1 polymer ?
#
loop_
_entity_poly.entity_id
_entity_poly.type
_entity_poly.pdbx_seq_one_letter_code
_entity_poly.pdbx_strand_id
1 'polypeptide(L)'
;MASWNYRVIRKDDKETDTVTYQVHEVYYADNGTIEGWTKNAVKPMGENLFELREDIRYFLRAFRLPVLEEKTIDGKTQLHVDDDHSEINPGHYFEFMDRTSIALDYVYQFLGSHPVIAKEPQLKDAYQKVEDAFADLYQLAGRLDYEQENNYLISKR
;
A
#
# COMPACT_ATOMS: atom_id res chain seq x y z
N MET A 1 -16.24 -10.66 6.88
CA MET A 1 -16.97 -9.48 7.37
C MET A 1 -16.86 -8.43 6.29
N ALA A 2 -18.01 -7.94 5.83
CA ALA A 2 -18.06 -6.85 4.87
C ALA A 2 -17.39 -5.61 5.44
N SER A 3 -16.73 -4.82 4.59
CA SER A 3 -15.91 -3.70 5.04
C SER A 3 -15.90 -2.55 4.05
N TRP A 4 -15.63 -1.36 4.55
CA TRP A 4 -15.39 -0.16 3.76
C TRP A 4 -13.91 0.17 3.78
N ASN A 5 -13.38 0.59 2.64
CA ASN A 5 -11.99 1.03 2.55
C ASN A 5 -11.87 2.21 1.57
N TYR A 6 -10.91 3.10 1.82
CA TYR A 6 -10.59 4.15 0.87
C TYR A 6 -9.74 3.57 -0.28
N ARG A 7 -10.13 3.88 -1.51
CA ARG A 7 -9.39 3.51 -2.73
C ARG A 7 -9.18 4.73 -3.61
N VAL A 8 -8.03 4.76 -4.29
CA VAL A 8 -7.80 5.69 -5.39
C VAL A 8 -8.50 5.13 -6.63
N ILE A 9 -9.37 5.94 -7.24
CA ILE A 9 -10.05 5.63 -8.49
C ILE A 9 -9.58 6.62 -9.55
N ARG A 10 -9.09 6.08 -10.67
CA ARG A 10 -8.78 6.82 -11.89
C ARG A 10 -10.08 7.08 -12.66
N LYS A 11 -10.22 8.31 -13.14
CA LYS A 11 -11.38 8.79 -13.89
C LYS A 11 -10.91 9.50 -15.15
N ASP A 12 -11.33 8.97 -16.29
CA ASP A 12 -11.11 9.57 -17.60
C ASP A 12 -12.32 10.43 -17.98
N ASP A 13 -12.08 11.70 -18.25
CA ASP A 13 -13.04 12.59 -18.88
C ASP A 13 -12.78 12.61 -20.39
N LYS A 14 -13.65 11.93 -21.14
CA LYS A 14 -13.56 11.83 -22.60
C LYS A 14 -13.91 13.13 -23.33
N GLU A 15 -14.61 14.07 -22.68
CA GLU A 15 -14.97 15.35 -23.30
C GLU A 15 -13.80 16.33 -23.23
N THR A 16 -13.05 16.31 -22.13
CA THR A 16 -11.90 17.19 -21.92
C THR A 16 -10.56 16.53 -22.18
N ASP A 17 -10.54 15.23 -22.47
CA ASP A 17 -9.34 14.39 -22.59
C ASP A 17 -8.43 14.52 -21.36
N THR A 18 -9.03 14.56 -20.17
CA THR A 18 -8.30 14.70 -18.89
C THR A 18 -8.45 13.47 -18.02
N VAL A 19 -7.40 13.17 -17.26
CA VAL A 19 -7.37 12.09 -16.28
C VAL A 19 -7.32 12.70 -14.87
N THR A 20 -8.16 12.19 -13.98
CA THR A 20 -8.14 12.57 -12.55
C THR A 20 -8.04 11.34 -11.65
N TYR A 21 -7.40 11.51 -10.49
CA TYR A 21 -7.31 10.49 -9.44
C TYR A 21 -8.04 10.98 -8.21
N GLN A 22 -8.97 10.18 -7.73
CA GLN A 22 -9.91 10.58 -6.70
C GLN A 22 -9.97 9.52 -5.61
N VAL A 23 -10.09 9.93 -4.35
CA VAL A 23 -10.33 8.99 -3.25
C VAL A 23 -11.83 8.76 -3.11
N HIS A 24 -12.23 7.49 -3.08
CA HIS A 24 -13.60 7.05 -2.88
C HIS A 24 -13.67 6.04 -1.74
N GLU A 25 -14.84 5.92 -1.11
CA GLU A 25 -15.15 4.81 -0.22
C GLU A 25 -15.64 3.64 -1.07
N VAL A 26 -15.01 2.48 -0.90
CA VAL A 26 -15.34 1.25 -1.62
C VAL A 26 -15.80 0.20 -0.62
N TYR A 27 -16.96 -0.38 -0.89
CA TYR A 27 -17.58 -1.43 -0.09
C TYR A 27 -17.22 -2.81 -0.64
N TYR A 28 -16.70 -3.64 0.25
CA TYR A 28 -16.31 -5.01 -0.01
C TYR A 28 -17.25 -5.96 0.71
N ALA A 29 -17.76 -6.95 -0.01
CA ALA A 29 -18.49 -8.08 0.56
C ALA A 29 -17.57 -9.01 1.39
N ASP A 30 -18.18 -9.96 2.09
CA ASP A 30 -17.46 -10.94 2.93
C ASP A 30 -16.40 -11.74 2.17
N ASN A 31 -16.58 -11.93 0.86
CA ASN A 31 -15.66 -12.64 -0.02
C ASN A 31 -14.60 -11.72 -0.67
N GLY A 32 -14.55 -10.44 -0.30
CA GLY A 32 -13.62 -9.44 -0.86
C GLY A 32 -14.02 -8.88 -2.23
N THR A 33 -15.22 -9.18 -2.74
CA THR A 33 -15.73 -8.61 -3.99
C THR A 33 -16.21 -7.18 -3.75
N ILE A 34 -15.93 -6.27 -4.69
CA ILE A 34 -16.44 -4.90 -4.65
C ILE A 34 -17.92 -4.91 -5.03
N GLU A 35 -18.78 -4.47 -4.12
CA GLU A 35 -20.24 -4.39 -4.34
C GLU A 35 -20.74 -2.95 -4.48
N GLY A 36 -19.94 -1.95 -4.12
CA GLY A 36 -20.31 -0.56 -4.29
C GLY A 36 -19.19 0.42 -3.98
N TRP A 37 -19.35 1.67 -4.41
CA TRP A 37 -18.46 2.78 -4.08
C TRP A 37 -19.21 4.10 -4.12
N THR A 38 -18.66 5.13 -3.48
CA THR A 38 -19.26 6.47 -3.49
C THR A 38 -19.27 7.06 -4.90
N LYS A 39 -20.40 7.68 -5.28
CA LYS A 39 -20.53 8.31 -6.61
C LYS A 39 -19.50 9.43 -6.84
N ASN A 40 -19.25 10.24 -5.81
CA ASN A 40 -18.31 11.35 -5.85
C ASN A 40 -17.10 11.06 -4.97
N ALA A 41 -15.97 11.70 -5.29
CA ALA A 41 -14.80 11.74 -4.43
C ALA A 41 -15.18 12.22 -3.02
N VAL A 42 -14.61 11.58 -2.01
CA VAL A 42 -14.80 11.97 -0.61
C VAL A 42 -13.76 12.99 -0.19
N LYS A 43 -14.12 13.85 0.77
CA LYS A 43 -13.23 14.82 1.40
C LYS A 43 -12.89 14.34 2.80
N PRO A 44 -11.67 14.59 3.30
CA PRO A 44 -11.34 14.22 4.66
C PRO A 44 -12.21 15.00 5.66
N MET A 45 -12.63 14.35 6.74
CA MET A 45 -13.53 14.90 7.74
C MET A 45 -13.17 14.41 9.16
N GLY A 46 -13.43 15.25 10.16
CA GLY A 46 -13.42 14.86 11.56
C GLY A 46 -14.15 15.89 12.41
N GLU A 47 -14.67 15.49 13.57
CA GLU A 47 -15.35 16.41 14.50
C GLU A 47 -14.33 17.28 15.26
N ASN A 48 -13.05 16.91 15.21
CA ASN A 48 -11.94 17.67 15.74
C ASN A 48 -10.66 17.48 14.90
N LEU A 49 -9.61 18.26 15.22
CA LEU A 49 -8.34 18.25 14.49
C LEU A 49 -7.60 16.90 14.52
N PHE A 50 -7.78 16.12 15.58
CA PHE A 50 -7.15 14.80 15.69
C PHE A 50 -7.83 13.81 14.73
N GLU A 51 -9.16 13.75 14.75
CA GLU A 51 -9.94 12.90 13.85
C GLU A 51 -9.71 13.25 12.38
N LEU A 52 -9.73 14.54 12.01
CA LEU A 52 -9.44 14.96 10.65
C LEU A 52 -8.04 14.52 10.20
N ARG A 53 -7.06 14.55 11.11
CA ARG A 53 -5.71 14.06 10.82
C ARG A 53 -5.69 12.55 10.64
N GLU A 54 -6.40 11.79 11.46
CA GLU A 54 -6.53 10.34 11.27
C GLU A 54 -7.18 10.01 9.93
N ASP A 55 -8.20 10.76 9.53
CA ASP A 55 -8.90 10.54 8.27
C ASP A 55 -7.99 10.77 7.05
N ILE A 56 -7.18 11.84 7.09
CA ILE A 56 -6.12 12.07 6.10
C ILE A 56 -5.13 10.90 6.06
N ARG A 57 -4.77 10.31 7.20
CA ARG A 57 -3.89 9.12 7.21
C ARG A 57 -4.56 7.92 6.56
N TYR A 58 -5.87 7.73 6.72
CA TYR A 58 -6.59 6.67 6.02
C TYR A 58 -6.60 6.89 4.50
N PHE A 59 -6.73 8.14 4.05
CA PHE A 59 -6.60 8.47 2.62
C PHE A 59 -5.20 8.14 2.10
N LEU A 60 -4.14 8.46 2.87
CA LEU A 60 -2.77 8.10 2.49
C LEU A 60 -2.55 6.58 2.40
N ARG A 61 -3.30 5.76 3.16
CA ARG A 61 -3.23 4.30 3.06
C ARG A 61 -3.81 3.79 1.74
N ALA A 62 -4.73 4.51 1.11
CA ALA A 62 -5.32 4.12 -0.18
C ALA A 62 -4.26 3.99 -1.29
N PHE A 63 -3.18 4.77 -1.22
CA PHE A 63 -2.06 4.74 -2.17
C PHE A 63 -1.16 3.50 -2.05
N ARG A 64 -1.36 2.67 -1.01
CA ARG A 64 -0.69 1.38 -0.85
C ARG A 64 -1.45 0.24 -1.54
N LEU A 65 -2.63 0.53 -2.05
CA LEU A 65 -3.49 -0.42 -2.75
C LEU A 65 -3.46 -0.08 -4.25
N PRO A 66 -3.73 -1.07 -5.13
CA PRO A 66 -3.80 -0.80 -6.56
C PRO A 66 -4.81 0.30 -6.88
N VAL A 67 -4.50 1.12 -7.88
CA VAL A 67 -5.47 2.08 -8.43
C VAL A 67 -6.62 1.29 -9.05
N LEU A 68 -7.84 1.81 -8.93
CA LEU A 68 -9.03 1.23 -9.55
C LEU A 68 -9.51 2.11 -10.70
N GLU A 69 -10.20 1.51 -11.67
CA GLU A 69 -10.90 2.21 -12.74
C GLU A 69 -12.30 1.63 -12.95
N GLU A 70 -13.22 2.46 -13.44
CA GLU A 70 -14.57 2.02 -13.81
C GLU A 70 -14.58 1.42 -15.21
N LYS A 71 -15.07 0.18 -15.32
CA LYS A 71 -15.33 -0.50 -16.59
C LYS A 71 -16.78 -0.89 -16.70
N THR A 72 -17.32 -0.80 -17.90
CA THR A 72 -18.67 -1.30 -18.21
C THR A 72 -18.56 -2.71 -18.76
N ILE A 73 -19.05 -3.69 -18.01
CA ILE A 73 -19.10 -5.10 -18.39
C ILE A 73 -20.57 -5.54 -18.35
N ASP A 74 -21.07 -6.09 -19.46
CA ASP A 74 -22.46 -6.54 -19.60
C ASP A 74 -23.51 -5.46 -19.23
N GLY A 75 -23.21 -4.20 -19.56
CA GLY A 75 -24.08 -3.06 -19.26
C GLY A 75 -24.08 -2.62 -17.79
N LYS A 76 -23.23 -3.20 -16.94
CA LYS A 76 -23.04 -2.81 -15.54
C LYS A 76 -21.66 -2.19 -15.36
N THR A 77 -21.62 -1.06 -14.67
CA THR A 77 -20.35 -0.46 -14.25
C THR A 77 -19.79 -1.24 -13.07
N GLN A 78 -18.51 -1.59 -13.13
CA GLN A 78 -17.76 -2.31 -12.10
C GLN A 78 -16.38 -1.65 -11.93
N LEU A 79 -15.80 -1.75 -10.74
CA LEU A 79 -14.42 -1.34 -10.49
C LEU A 79 -13.46 -2.48 -10.74
N HIS A 80 -12.41 -2.22 -11.51
CA HIS A 80 -11.31 -3.14 -11.77
C HIS A 80 -9.98 -2.52 -11.38
N VAL A 81 -8.98 -3.35 -11.14
CA VAL A 81 -7.61 -2.87 -10.97
C VAL A 81 -7.15 -2.23 -12.27
N ASP A 82 -6.57 -1.05 -12.14
CA ASP A 82 -5.87 -0.35 -13.20
C ASP A 82 -4.42 -0.84 -13.25
N ASP A 83 -4.13 -1.67 -14.25
CA ASP A 83 -2.84 -2.35 -14.40
C ASP A 83 -1.73 -1.42 -14.95
N ASP A 84 -2.08 -0.21 -15.41
CA ASP A 84 -1.18 0.66 -16.21
C ASP A 84 -0.21 1.51 -15.35
N HIS A 85 -0.36 1.49 -14.02
CA HIS A 85 0.34 2.41 -13.12
C HIS A 85 1.31 1.74 -12.13
N SER A 86 1.70 0.49 -12.37
CA SER A 86 2.45 -0.28 -11.37
C SER A 86 3.45 -1.28 -11.97
N GLU A 87 4.12 -0.93 -13.08
CA GLU A 87 5.20 -1.78 -13.57
C GLU A 87 6.38 -1.78 -12.59
N ILE A 88 6.65 -2.96 -12.02
CA ILE A 88 7.82 -3.23 -11.21
C ILE A 88 8.96 -3.64 -12.14
N ASN A 89 9.99 -2.81 -12.25
CA ASN A 89 11.22 -3.20 -12.95
C ASN A 89 12.20 -3.92 -11.99
N PRO A 90 13.18 -4.67 -12.52
CA PRO A 90 14.12 -5.43 -11.69
C PRO A 90 14.87 -4.59 -10.64
N GLY A 91 15.14 -3.30 -10.91
CA GLY A 91 15.83 -2.43 -9.95
C GLY A 91 15.01 -2.08 -8.71
N HIS A 92 13.68 -2.21 -8.74
CA HIS A 92 12.81 -1.80 -7.64
C HIS A 92 12.94 -2.70 -6.41
N TYR A 93 13.15 -4.01 -6.58
CA TYR A 93 13.32 -4.90 -5.42
C TYR A 93 14.64 -4.61 -4.69
N PHE A 94 15.72 -4.43 -5.45
CA PHE A 94 17.01 -4.01 -4.89
C PHE A 94 16.91 -2.67 -4.16
N GLU A 95 16.28 -1.66 -4.78
CA GLU A 95 16.05 -0.36 -4.14
C GLU A 95 15.23 -0.50 -2.85
N PHE A 96 14.19 -1.34 -2.85
CA PHE A 96 13.37 -1.59 -1.67
C PHE A 96 14.17 -2.27 -0.55
N MET A 97 15.05 -3.22 -0.88
CA MET A 97 15.96 -3.86 0.05
C MET A 97 16.93 -2.85 0.68
N ASP A 98 17.55 -1.99 -0.12
CA ASP A 98 18.43 -0.93 0.37
C ASP A 98 17.70 0.02 1.32
N ARG A 99 16.50 0.47 0.94
CA ARG A 99 15.64 1.32 1.78
C ARG A 99 15.26 0.62 3.09
N THR A 100 14.99 -0.68 3.06
CA THR A 100 14.66 -1.47 4.25
C THR A 100 15.83 -1.54 5.21
N SER A 101 17.05 -1.79 4.69
CA SER A 101 18.28 -1.78 5.50
C SER A 101 18.55 -0.43 6.14
N ILE A 102 18.40 0.66 5.37
CA ILE A 102 18.58 2.03 5.88
C ILE A 102 17.54 2.34 6.97
N ALA A 103 16.29 1.94 6.77
CA ALA A 103 15.23 2.15 7.76
C ALA A 103 15.50 1.37 9.07
N LEU A 104 16.01 0.14 8.98
CA LEU A 104 16.43 -0.63 10.15
C LEU A 104 17.58 0.06 10.90
N ASP A 105 18.56 0.60 10.18
CA ASP A 105 19.65 1.37 10.79
C ASP A 105 19.14 2.60 11.54
N TYR A 106 18.18 3.35 10.98
CA TYR A 106 17.54 4.45 11.72
C TYR A 106 16.81 3.97 12.99
N VAL A 107 16.08 2.86 12.91
CA VAL A 107 15.41 2.27 14.08
C VAL A 107 16.42 1.91 15.16
N TYR A 108 17.54 1.30 14.79
CA TYR A 108 18.64 1.00 15.70
C TYR A 108 19.25 2.28 16.31
N GLN A 109 19.58 3.28 15.49
CA GLN A 109 20.21 4.51 15.95
C GLN A 109 19.33 5.26 16.95
N PHE A 110 18.03 5.42 16.67
CA PHE A 110 17.13 6.19 17.50
C PHE A 110 16.58 5.42 18.72
N LEU A 111 16.36 4.10 18.58
CA LEU A 111 15.71 3.30 19.62
C LEU A 111 16.64 2.21 20.16
N GLY A 112 17.21 1.37 19.29
CA GLY A 112 18.00 0.21 19.69
C GLY A 112 19.23 0.55 20.53
N SER A 113 19.88 1.67 20.24
CA SER A 113 21.05 2.15 20.97
C SER A 113 20.71 2.78 22.34
N HIS A 114 19.43 3.01 22.64
CA HIS A 114 19.01 3.73 23.83
C HIS A 114 19.16 2.85 25.10
N PRO A 115 19.74 3.35 26.21
CA PRO A 115 20.01 2.56 27.41
C PRO A 115 18.78 1.91 28.06
N VAL A 116 17.58 2.44 27.81
CA VAL A 116 16.32 1.85 28.30
C VAL A 116 16.07 0.48 27.69
N ILE A 117 16.42 0.26 26.41
CA ILE A 117 16.30 -1.06 25.76
C ILE A 117 17.13 -2.11 26.49
N ALA A 118 18.32 -1.75 26.98
CA ALA A 118 19.18 -2.68 27.72
C ALA A 118 18.67 -3.00 29.13
N LYS A 119 17.88 -2.11 29.74
CA LYS A 119 17.44 -2.20 31.15
C LYS A 119 16.03 -2.76 31.31
N GLU A 120 15.18 -2.59 30.30
CA GLU A 120 13.77 -2.98 30.36
C GLU A 120 13.50 -4.18 29.43
N PRO A 121 13.37 -5.41 29.97
CA PRO A 121 13.21 -6.63 29.15
C PRO A 121 12.00 -6.58 28.23
N GLN A 122 10.87 -6.03 28.70
CA GLN A 122 9.66 -5.93 27.87
C GLN A 122 9.87 -5.05 26.64
N LEU A 123 10.63 -3.96 26.78
CA LEU A 123 10.95 -3.07 25.67
C LEU A 123 11.97 -3.70 24.73
N LYS A 124 12.95 -4.45 25.27
CA LYS A 124 13.88 -5.24 24.47
C LYS A 124 13.17 -6.28 23.61
N ASP A 125 12.26 -7.04 24.19
CA ASP A 125 11.49 -8.07 23.46
C ASP A 125 10.58 -7.45 22.40
N ALA A 126 9.99 -6.28 22.68
CA ALA A 126 9.21 -5.53 21.69
C ALA A 126 10.08 -5.00 20.54
N TYR A 127 11.27 -4.48 20.86
CA TYR A 127 12.23 -3.99 19.86
C TYR A 127 12.76 -5.12 18.97
N GLN A 128 13.06 -6.29 19.54
CA GLN A 128 13.51 -7.45 18.75
C GLN A 128 12.49 -7.83 17.67
N LYS A 129 11.19 -7.82 17.98
CA LYS A 129 10.13 -8.09 16.99
C LYS A 129 10.13 -7.08 15.84
N VAL A 130 10.54 -5.84 16.08
CA VAL A 130 10.69 -4.84 15.02
C VAL A 130 11.88 -5.22 14.13
N GLU A 131 13.04 -5.52 14.71
CA GLU A 131 14.22 -5.96 13.94
C GLU A 131 13.92 -7.21 13.10
N ASP A 132 13.26 -8.20 13.70
CA ASP A 132 12.87 -9.43 13.02
C ASP A 132 11.93 -9.12 11.83
N ALA A 133 10.96 -8.24 12.00
CA ALA A 133 10.05 -7.84 10.92
C ALA A 133 10.77 -7.11 9.76
N PHE A 134 11.77 -6.28 10.06
CA PHE A 134 12.59 -5.64 9.02
C PHE A 134 13.48 -6.65 8.29
N ALA A 135 14.07 -7.61 9.02
CA ALA A 135 14.84 -8.69 8.43
C ALA A 135 13.97 -9.54 7.50
N ASP A 136 12.76 -9.89 7.94
CA ASP A 136 11.80 -10.65 7.13
C ASP A 136 11.40 -9.91 5.84
N LEU A 137 11.15 -8.59 5.93
CA LEU A 137 10.88 -7.75 4.76
C LEU A 137 12.04 -7.74 3.76
N TYR A 138 13.27 -7.56 4.25
CA TYR A 138 14.47 -7.57 3.41
C TYR A 138 14.63 -8.91 2.69
N GLN A 139 14.51 -10.02 3.44
CA GLN A 139 14.66 -11.37 2.89
C GLN A 139 13.54 -11.71 1.91
N LEU A 140 12.31 -11.27 2.16
CA LEU A 140 11.19 -11.48 1.25
C LEU A 140 11.40 -10.74 -0.07
N ALA A 141 11.84 -9.49 -0.02
CA ALA A 141 12.13 -8.71 -1.21
C ALA A 141 13.22 -9.37 -2.07
N GLY A 142 14.30 -9.86 -1.45
CA GLY A 142 15.36 -10.57 -2.17
C GLY A 142 14.91 -11.89 -2.81
N ARG A 143 13.97 -12.61 -2.19
CA ARG A 143 13.36 -13.81 -2.81
C ARG A 143 12.52 -13.44 -4.03
N LEU A 144 11.68 -12.41 -3.92
CA LEU A 144 10.82 -11.95 -5.01
C LEU A 144 11.62 -11.43 -6.20
N ASP A 145 12.74 -10.74 -5.94
CA ASP A 145 13.69 -10.29 -6.97
C ASP A 145 14.21 -11.47 -7.80
N TYR A 146 14.73 -12.50 -7.11
CA TYR A 146 15.22 -13.72 -7.73
C TYR A 146 14.15 -14.47 -8.53
N GLU A 147 12.92 -14.51 -8.04
CA GLU A 147 11.78 -15.11 -8.76
C GLU A 147 11.42 -14.32 -10.02
N GLN A 148 11.40 -12.98 -9.95
CA GLN A 148 11.11 -12.13 -11.10
C GLN A 148 12.16 -12.28 -12.20
N GLU A 149 13.45 -12.27 -11.86
CA GLU A 149 14.53 -12.47 -12.81
C GLU A 149 14.43 -13.82 -13.52
N ASN A 150 14.16 -14.90 -12.77
CA ASN A 150 14.01 -16.23 -13.35
C ASN A 150 12.80 -16.32 -14.30
N ASN A 151 11.65 -15.75 -13.92
CA ASN A 151 10.46 -15.71 -14.77
C ASN A 151 10.70 -14.93 -16.07
N TYR A 152 11.45 -13.83 -16.00
CA TYR A 152 11.86 -13.06 -17.18
C TYR A 152 12.80 -13.85 -18.11
N LEU A 153 13.73 -14.63 -17.56
CA LEU A 153 14.64 -15.46 -18.35
C LEU A 153 13.93 -16.64 -19.02
N ILE A 154 12.88 -17.19 -18.39
CA ILE A 154 12.06 -18.27 -18.94
C ILE A 154 11.17 -17.77 -20.09
N SER A 155 10.54 -16.59 -19.96
CA SER A 155 9.64 -16.04 -21.00
C SER A 155 10.34 -15.63 -22.31
N LYS A 156 11.68 -15.55 -22.29
CA LYS A 156 12.51 -15.24 -23.47
C LYS A 156 13.07 -16.47 -24.20
N ARG A 157 12.79 -17.69 -23.74
CA ARG A 157 13.19 -18.95 -24.38
C ARG A 157 12.05 -19.54 -25.20
#